data_AF-A0A663MIC3-F1
#
_entry.id   AF-A0A663MIC3-F1
#
_cell.length_a   1.000
_cell.length_b   1.000
_cell.length_c   1.000
_cell.angle_alpha   90.00
_cell.angle_beta   90.00
_cell.angle_gamma   90.00
#
_symmetry.space_group_name_H-M   'P 1'
#
loop_
_entity.id
_entity.type
_entity.pdbx_description
1 polymer ?
#
loop_
_entity_poly.entity_id
_entity_poly.type
_entity_poly.pdbx_seq_one_letter_code
_entity_poly.pdbx_strand_id
1 'polypeptide(L)'
;EKDFQEVINLLKGDKTLEKFRIEYEKLHAVMKKSHENENRLMEKCKELNAELVVNSSKVAVLTKLSKDDQGTISSMKTELEKAWKMVDTAYGKEQKAKETINSLQEEISRLSNLVEQESGLSLGWEHNIQDLLKLKEEITKERDQLLSEVVKLRQSLTQATEQQQDAERAKNEADQSIMQLQQEIQLHQNEASREARMKEKMEKDLKNLLAEVDNKEAEIKNLQQHIQRNKEEQLNMEQHLKDQKILNEKAGKELEQLQMRNNKLMQESEQHRVMFKEVMQDIQQKTAELKVSTRRYTHPISHMTLMANKLSVAEEQKVNAGHERNTLKNQISGLERDLEAAKKQAEIDKRAVDELMRERDMLSKNLVKATSATQKQIGLVKLHEQSKKNLEGEIQGYKNEAQKQRNIIYQLEKERDCFINDNNELKQKVLQHLKDLEMREMQICDYEKKIEESGIKLKQQQNHCEAVRTEKNLYRKNLIEAKDEIAEMKEKLKTLTHQVDQLKEEITDKEAALVKEKEKLYVELKHILARQPGPEAAKQLQLYRHNLREKTKQLKVLSSELNMYESQSQEHKHEIERLAKELLNVKKKYLAQKRKEQQAKYGKRTVLSTQFSA
;
A
#
# COMPACT_ATOMS: atom_id res chain seq x y z
N GLU A 1 -0.18 61.43 33.53
CA GLU A 1 -0.05 60.87 34.91
C GLU A 1 1.21 61.36 35.61
N LYS A 2 2.45 60.90 35.31
CA LYS A 2 3.67 61.35 36.03
C LYS A 2 3.77 62.89 36.12
N ASP A 3 3.73 63.56 34.97
CA ASP A 3 3.86 65.01 34.85
C ASP A 3 2.67 65.76 35.47
N PHE A 4 1.49 65.15 35.47
CA PHE A 4 0.31 65.66 36.17
C PHE A 4 0.53 65.65 37.69
N GLN A 5 1.06 64.57 38.26
CA GLN A 5 1.38 64.50 39.69
C GLN A 5 2.48 65.51 40.09
N GLU A 6 3.43 65.77 39.20
CA GLU A 6 4.46 66.80 39.38
C GLU A 6 3.85 68.21 39.44
N VAL A 7 3.01 68.58 38.47
CA VAL A 7 2.26 69.86 38.46
C VAL A 7 1.35 69.98 39.68
N ILE A 8 0.62 68.93 40.06
CA ILE A 8 -0.24 68.93 41.26
C ILE A 8 0.56 69.12 42.55
N ASN A 9 1.77 68.55 42.65
CA ASN A 9 2.61 68.73 43.82
C ASN A 9 3.22 70.14 43.92
N LEU A 10 3.50 70.80 42.79
CA LEU A 10 3.86 72.22 42.76
C LEU A 10 2.68 73.12 43.19
N LEU A 11 1.47 72.84 42.69
CA LEU A 11 0.27 73.64 42.98
C LEU A 11 -0.23 73.54 44.44
N LYS A 12 0.07 72.45 45.16
CA LYS A 12 -0.31 72.27 46.58
C LYS A 12 0.33 73.29 47.54
N GLY A 13 1.39 74.00 47.11
CA GLY A 13 2.09 74.96 47.96
C GLY A 13 1.38 76.30 48.17
N ASP A 14 0.52 76.72 47.24
CA ASP A 14 -0.05 78.07 47.19
C ASP A 14 -1.58 78.08 47.26
N LYS A 15 -2.12 78.66 48.35
CA LYS A 15 -3.57 78.79 48.59
C LYS A 15 -4.28 79.67 47.56
N THR A 16 -3.59 80.55 46.85
CA THR A 16 -4.18 81.37 45.78
C THR A 16 -4.50 80.55 44.53
N LEU A 17 -3.75 79.46 44.30
CA LEU A 17 -3.85 78.61 43.10
C LEU A 17 -4.81 77.42 43.27
N GLU A 18 -5.37 77.18 44.45
CA GLU A 18 -6.23 76.01 44.72
C GLU A 18 -7.44 75.91 43.76
N LYS A 19 -8.02 77.05 43.35
CA LYS A 19 -9.08 77.07 42.31
C LYS A 19 -8.58 76.55 40.96
N PHE A 20 -7.38 76.95 40.54
CA PHE A 20 -6.76 76.47 39.31
C PHE A 20 -6.40 74.98 39.42
N ARG A 21 -5.89 74.54 40.59
CA ARG A 21 -5.62 73.13 40.87
C ARG A 21 -6.89 72.28 40.72
N ILE A 22 -8.03 72.71 41.28
CA ILE A 22 -9.30 71.99 41.17
C ILE A 22 -9.78 71.87 39.71
N GLU A 23 -9.71 72.93 38.91
CA GLU A 23 -10.08 72.83 37.48
C GLU A 23 -9.07 72.01 36.66
N TYR A 24 -7.78 72.02 37.01
CA TYR A 24 -6.76 71.17 36.39
C TYR A 24 -6.93 69.68 36.75
N GLU A 25 -7.29 69.35 38.00
CA GLU A 25 -7.65 67.99 38.43
C GLU A 25 -8.89 67.48 37.68
N LYS A 26 -9.93 68.31 37.54
CA LYS A 26 -11.11 68.00 36.70
C LYS A 26 -10.74 67.78 35.23
N LEU A 27 -9.92 68.66 34.65
CA LEU A 27 -9.53 68.58 33.24
C LEU A 27 -8.73 67.30 32.96
N HIS A 28 -7.77 66.95 33.83
CA HIS A 28 -7.04 65.69 33.71
C HIS A 28 -7.95 64.46 33.89
N ALA A 29 -8.93 64.50 34.81
CA ALA A 29 -9.90 63.42 34.95
C ALA A 29 -10.77 63.23 33.69
N VAL A 30 -11.21 64.32 33.05
CA VAL A 30 -11.95 64.27 31.77
C VAL A 30 -11.06 63.78 30.63
N MET A 31 -9.83 64.29 30.52
CA MET A 31 -8.84 63.87 29.52
C MET A 31 -8.51 62.37 29.65
N LYS A 32 -8.27 61.90 30.87
CA LYS A 32 -8.01 60.50 31.18
C LYS A 32 -9.18 59.60 30.78
N LYS A 33 -10.41 59.98 31.17
CA LYS A 33 -11.64 59.27 30.75
C LYS A 33 -11.85 59.30 29.24
N SER A 34 -11.44 60.36 28.55
CA SER A 34 -11.47 60.43 27.08
C SER A 34 -10.49 59.44 26.45
N HIS A 35 -9.25 59.39 26.95
CA HIS A 35 -8.22 58.48 26.46
C HIS A 35 -8.51 57.00 26.80
N GLU A 36 -9.12 56.71 27.95
CA GLU A 36 -9.63 55.38 28.30
C GLU A 36 -10.75 54.93 27.33
N ASN A 37 -11.64 55.84 26.92
CA ASN A 37 -12.64 55.55 25.88
C ASN A 37 -12.03 55.38 24.48
N GLU A 38 -11.06 56.22 24.11
CA GLU A 38 -10.31 56.13 22.86
C GLU A 38 -9.57 54.79 22.73
N ASN A 39 -8.86 54.37 23.77
CA ASN A 39 -8.16 53.08 23.80
C ASN A 39 -9.16 51.91 23.66
N ARG A 40 -10.31 51.96 24.35
CA ARG A 40 -11.36 50.94 24.22
C ARG A 40 -11.98 50.91 22.82
N LEU A 41 -12.13 52.06 22.15
CA LEU A 41 -12.59 52.12 20.76
C LEU A 41 -11.53 51.56 19.81
N MET A 42 -10.26 51.91 19.99
CA MET A 42 -9.13 51.37 19.22
C MET A 42 -8.97 49.85 19.40
N GLU A 43 -9.18 49.33 20.60
CA GLU A 43 -9.20 47.89 20.88
C GLU A 43 -10.36 47.21 20.15
N LYS A 44 -11.58 47.75 20.24
CA LYS A 44 -12.74 47.22 19.52
C LYS A 44 -12.61 47.33 17.99
N CYS A 45 -11.92 48.34 17.47
CA CYS A 45 -11.59 48.43 16.05
C CYS A 45 -10.57 47.34 15.62
N LYS A 46 -9.62 46.96 16.48
CA LYS A 46 -8.70 45.84 16.22
C LYS A 46 -9.45 44.49 16.24
N GLU A 47 -10.34 44.29 17.21
CA GLU A 47 -11.22 43.11 17.29
C GLU A 47 -12.05 42.97 16.01
N LEU A 48 -12.82 44.00 15.65
CA LEU A 48 -13.67 43.99 14.45
C LEU A 48 -12.86 43.80 13.17
N ASN A 49 -11.66 44.38 13.07
CA ASN A 49 -10.78 44.18 11.90
C ASN A 49 -10.23 42.75 11.82
N ALA A 50 -9.89 42.12 12.94
CA ALA A 50 -9.49 40.72 12.99
C ALA A 50 -10.66 39.78 12.59
N GLU A 51 -11.88 40.05 13.08
CA GLU A 51 -13.09 39.34 12.64
C GLU A 51 -13.35 39.53 11.14
N LEU A 52 -13.13 40.73 10.59
CA LEU A 52 -13.29 41.02 9.16
C LEU A 52 -12.30 40.20 8.31
N VAL A 53 -11.04 40.09 8.72
CA VAL A 53 -10.03 39.26 8.05
C VAL A 53 -10.40 37.77 8.11
N VAL A 54 -10.84 37.28 9.27
CA VAL A 54 -11.28 35.89 9.46
C VAL A 54 -12.55 35.57 8.67
N ASN A 55 -13.48 36.51 8.53
CA ASN A 55 -14.68 36.30 7.72
C ASN A 55 -14.40 36.45 6.22
N SER A 56 -13.47 37.32 5.82
CA SER A 56 -12.97 37.41 4.44
C SER A 56 -12.32 36.11 3.97
N SER A 57 -11.48 35.47 4.79
CA SER A 57 -10.87 34.18 4.44
C SER A 57 -11.91 33.04 4.36
N LYS A 58 -12.92 33.00 5.25
CA LYS A 58 -14.06 32.08 5.14
C LYS A 58 -14.83 32.28 3.83
N VAL A 59 -15.14 33.53 3.45
CA VAL A 59 -15.84 33.86 2.19
C VAL A 59 -15.02 33.42 0.98
N ALA A 60 -13.70 33.62 0.99
CA ALA A 60 -12.82 33.14 -0.08
C ALA A 60 -12.84 31.60 -0.22
N VAL A 61 -12.80 30.87 0.89
CA VAL A 61 -12.91 29.40 0.90
C VAL A 61 -14.27 28.93 0.38
N LEU A 62 -15.37 29.51 0.87
CA LEU A 62 -16.73 29.16 0.42
C LEU A 62 -16.95 29.49 -1.07
N THR A 63 -16.39 30.59 -1.55
CA THR A 63 -16.45 30.98 -2.97
C THR A 63 -15.64 30.02 -3.85
N LYS A 64 -14.51 29.51 -3.35
CA LYS A 64 -13.76 28.47 -4.05
C LYS A 64 -14.55 27.15 -4.10
N LEU A 65 -15.04 26.67 -2.96
CA LEU A 65 -15.86 25.45 -2.89
C LEU A 65 -17.05 25.52 -3.84
N SER A 66 -17.84 26.60 -3.79
CA SER A 66 -18.98 26.79 -4.69
C SER A 66 -18.60 26.81 -6.18
N LYS A 67 -17.36 27.20 -6.54
CA LYS A 67 -16.87 27.15 -7.92
C LYS A 67 -16.44 25.74 -8.33
N ASP A 68 -15.79 25.02 -7.42
CA ASP A 68 -15.34 23.63 -7.64
C ASP A 68 -16.56 22.67 -7.70
N ASP A 69 -17.57 22.91 -6.85
CA ASP A 69 -18.90 22.27 -6.90
C ASP A 69 -19.59 22.54 -8.24
N GLN A 70 -19.63 23.79 -8.70
CA GLN A 70 -20.24 24.15 -9.99
C GLN A 70 -19.54 23.47 -11.17
N GLY A 71 -18.20 23.30 -11.10
CA GLY A 71 -17.45 22.51 -12.08
C GLY A 71 -17.84 21.03 -12.07
N THR A 72 -18.02 20.45 -10.88
CA THR A 72 -18.45 19.06 -10.69
C THR A 72 -19.89 18.83 -11.17
N ILE A 73 -20.80 19.75 -10.89
CA ILE A 73 -22.18 19.75 -11.41
C ILE A 73 -22.17 19.85 -12.96
N SER A 74 -21.24 20.61 -13.53
CA SER A 74 -21.07 20.71 -14.99
C SER A 74 -20.58 19.41 -15.61
N SER A 75 -19.57 18.72 -15.05
CA SER A 75 -19.12 17.42 -15.58
C SER A 75 -20.23 16.36 -15.49
N MET A 76 -20.86 16.23 -14.31
CA MET A 76 -21.97 15.30 -14.09
C MET A 76 -23.13 15.51 -15.07
N LYS A 77 -23.47 16.77 -15.40
CA LYS A 77 -24.48 17.07 -16.44
C LYS A 77 -24.07 16.56 -17.82
N THR A 78 -22.81 16.72 -18.22
CA THR A 78 -22.33 16.20 -19.52
C THR A 78 -22.27 14.66 -19.56
N GLU A 79 -22.05 14.01 -18.42
CA GLU A 79 -22.09 12.55 -18.31
C GLU A 79 -23.52 12.02 -18.33
N LEU A 80 -24.46 12.70 -17.66
CA LEU A 80 -25.89 12.41 -17.73
C LEU A 80 -26.41 12.55 -19.17
N GLU A 81 -26.04 13.60 -19.90
CA GLU A 81 -26.40 13.73 -21.33
C GLU A 81 -25.83 12.61 -22.21
N LYS A 82 -24.59 12.16 -21.96
CA LYS A 82 -24.00 11.02 -22.68
C LYS A 82 -24.77 9.74 -22.38
N ALA A 83 -25.10 9.49 -21.11
CA ALA A 83 -25.89 8.34 -20.69
C ALA A 83 -27.29 8.36 -21.35
N TRP A 84 -27.96 9.51 -21.36
CA TRP A 84 -29.28 9.67 -21.99
C TRP A 84 -29.23 9.38 -23.49
N LYS A 85 -28.25 9.94 -24.22
CA LYS A 85 -28.02 9.65 -25.65
C LYS A 85 -27.69 8.18 -25.91
N MET A 86 -27.02 7.48 -25.00
CA MET A 86 -26.80 6.03 -25.09
C MET A 86 -28.09 5.23 -24.88
N VAL A 87 -28.97 5.65 -23.96
CA VAL A 87 -30.31 5.06 -23.77
C VAL A 87 -31.18 5.27 -25.01
N ASP A 88 -31.26 6.48 -25.56
CA ASP A 88 -31.99 6.76 -26.82
C ASP A 88 -31.48 5.88 -27.97
N THR A 89 -30.16 5.72 -28.08
CA THR A 89 -29.52 4.88 -29.09
C THR A 89 -29.80 3.39 -28.89
N ALA A 90 -29.91 2.92 -27.64
CA ALA A 90 -30.29 1.55 -27.32
C ALA A 90 -31.78 1.29 -27.63
N TYR A 91 -32.67 2.19 -27.19
CA TYR A 91 -34.10 2.11 -27.46
C TYR A 91 -34.41 2.16 -28.96
N GLY A 92 -33.74 3.02 -29.73
CA GLY A 92 -33.85 3.07 -31.19
C GLY A 92 -33.32 1.81 -31.91
N LYS A 93 -32.48 0.99 -31.27
CA LYS A 93 -32.10 -0.34 -31.77
C LYS A 93 -33.11 -1.41 -31.36
N GLU A 94 -33.60 -1.36 -30.12
CA GLU A 94 -34.62 -2.28 -29.59
C GLU A 94 -35.92 -2.19 -30.40
N GLN A 95 -36.36 -0.97 -30.74
CA GLN A 95 -37.55 -0.73 -31.53
C GLN A 95 -37.44 -1.33 -32.95
N LYS A 96 -36.29 -1.15 -33.62
CA LYS A 96 -36.01 -1.79 -34.91
C LYS A 96 -35.95 -3.31 -34.82
N ALA A 97 -35.37 -3.86 -33.74
CA ALA A 97 -35.37 -5.30 -33.52
C ALA A 97 -36.80 -5.84 -33.36
N LYS A 98 -37.68 -5.16 -32.61
CA LYS A 98 -39.11 -5.48 -32.50
C LYS A 98 -39.83 -5.43 -33.85
N GLU A 99 -39.57 -4.39 -34.66
CA GLU A 99 -40.12 -4.28 -36.01
C GLU A 99 -39.71 -5.47 -36.89
N THR A 100 -38.43 -5.88 -36.87
CA THR A 100 -37.97 -7.08 -37.61
C THR A 100 -38.50 -8.40 -37.05
N ILE A 101 -38.72 -8.51 -35.73
CA ILE A 101 -39.36 -9.69 -35.13
C ILE A 101 -40.81 -9.81 -35.58
N ASN A 102 -41.55 -8.70 -35.59
CA ASN A 102 -42.94 -8.67 -36.04
C ASN A 102 -43.06 -9.04 -37.52
N SER A 103 -42.18 -8.51 -38.40
CA SER A 103 -42.22 -8.88 -39.83
C SER A 103 -41.90 -10.36 -40.05
N LEU A 104 -40.94 -10.93 -39.32
CA LEU A 104 -40.64 -12.36 -39.37
C LEU A 104 -41.79 -13.22 -38.82
N GLN A 105 -42.51 -12.76 -37.80
CA GLN A 105 -43.71 -13.45 -37.27
C GLN A 105 -44.88 -13.42 -38.27
N GLU A 106 -45.09 -12.32 -38.99
CA GLU A 106 -46.04 -12.28 -40.11
C GLU A 106 -45.61 -13.23 -41.24
N GLU A 107 -44.33 -13.25 -41.59
CA GLU A 107 -43.81 -14.09 -42.68
C GLU A 107 -43.89 -15.59 -42.34
N ILE A 108 -43.56 -15.98 -41.11
CA ILE A 108 -43.80 -17.33 -40.58
C ILE A 108 -45.29 -17.68 -40.67
N SER A 109 -46.18 -16.78 -40.25
CA SER A 109 -47.63 -17.02 -40.30
C SER A 109 -48.15 -17.19 -41.74
N ARG A 110 -47.62 -16.43 -42.71
CA ARG A 110 -47.94 -16.59 -44.14
C ARG A 110 -47.43 -17.92 -44.70
N LEU A 111 -46.22 -18.34 -44.33
CA LEU A 111 -45.62 -19.60 -44.74
C LEU A 111 -46.36 -20.82 -44.13
N SER A 112 -46.76 -20.75 -42.85
CA SER A 112 -47.59 -21.79 -42.24
C SER A 112 -48.93 -21.97 -42.97
N ASN A 113 -49.61 -20.88 -43.31
CA ASN A 113 -50.88 -20.94 -44.06
C ASN A 113 -50.70 -21.53 -45.48
N LEU A 114 -49.55 -21.33 -46.13
CA LEU A 114 -49.22 -21.95 -47.41
C LEU A 114 -48.98 -23.46 -47.26
N VAL A 115 -48.22 -23.87 -46.24
CA VAL A 115 -47.93 -25.29 -45.97
C VAL A 115 -49.21 -26.07 -45.61
N GLU A 116 -50.19 -25.43 -44.95
CA GLU A 116 -51.52 -26.04 -44.74
C GLU A 116 -52.33 -26.17 -46.04
N GLN A 117 -52.16 -25.29 -47.04
CA GLN A 117 -52.86 -25.40 -48.33
C GLN A 117 -52.27 -26.45 -49.27
N GLU A 118 -50.96 -26.74 -49.21
CA GLU A 118 -50.32 -27.73 -50.09
C GLU A 118 -50.45 -29.19 -49.59
N SER A 119 -51.14 -29.43 -48.47
CA SER A 119 -51.24 -30.74 -47.81
C SER A 119 -52.13 -31.77 -48.53
N GLY A 120 -52.28 -31.70 -49.86
CA GLY A 120 -53.37 -32.37 -50.58
C GLY A 120 -53.13 -32.71 -52.05
N LEU A 121 -52.11 -33.50 -52.40
CA LEU A 121 -52.16 -34.40 -53.56
C LEU A 121 -51.16 -35.57 -53.46
N SER A 122 -51.66 -36.80 -53.62
CA SER A 122 -50.89 -38.03 -53.34
C SER A 122 -50.55 -38.83 -54.60
N LEU A 123 -49.38 -38.56 -55.21
CA LEU A 123 -48.72 -39.49 -56.17
C LEU A 123 -47.25 -39.18 -56.57
N GLY A 124 -46.64 -38.07 -56.12
CA GLY A 124 -45.22 -37.75 -56.41
C GLY A 124 -44.18 -38.26 -55.39
N TRP A 125 -44.54 -39.24 -54.55
CA TRP A 125 -43.98 -39.33 -53.18
C TRP A 125 -42.58 -39.90 -53.05
N GLU A 126 -42.03 -40.67 -54.00
CA GLU A 126 -40.64 -41.18 -53.83
C GLU A 126 -39.59 -40.07 -53.96
N HIS A 127 -39.71 -39.18 -54.96
CA HIS A 127 -38.84 -38.01 -55.04
C HIS A 127 -39.13 -37.01 -53.91
N ASN A 128 -40.41 -36.76 -53.63
CA ASN A 128 -40.78 -35.77 -52.61
C ASN A 128 -40.41 -36.23 -51.18
N ILE A 129 -40.42 -37.53 -50.87
CA ILE A 129 -39.85 -38.07 -49.61
C ILE A 129 -38.32 -37.91 -49.60
N GLN A 130 -37.64 -38.17 -50.73
CA GLN A 130 -36.19 -37.98 -50.84
C GLN A 130 -35.80 -36.51 -50.57
N ASP A 131 -36.56 -35.56 -51.08
CA ASP A 131 -36.32 -34.13 -50.92
C ASP A 131 -36.77 -33.58 -49.56
N LEU A 132 -37.90 -34.05 -49.01
CA LEU A 132 -38.29 -33.78 -47.62
C LEU A 132 -37.29 -34.34 -46.61
N LEU A 133 -36.63 -35.48 -46.91
CA LEU A 133 -35.55 -36.01 -46.08
C LEU A 133 -34.29 -35.15 -46.14
N LYS A 134 -33.91 -34.63 -47.32
CA LYS A 134 -32.81 -33.63 -47.45
C LYS A 134 -33.13 -32.37 -46.65
N LEU A 135 -34.32 -31.78 -46.88
CA LEU A 135 -34.76 -30.56 -46.22
C LEU A 135 -34.82 -30.75 -44.69
N LYS A 136 -35.31 -31.90 -44.22
CA LYS A 136 -35.27 -32.27 -42.80
C LYS A 136 -33.83 -32.35 -42.28
N GLU A 137 -32.91 -33.00 -43.00
CA GLU A 137 -31.50 -33.04 -42.60
C GLU A 137 -30.84 -31.66 -42.57
N GLU A 138 -31.17 -30.79 -43.51
CA GLU A 138 -30.66 -29.41 -43.59
C GLU A 138 -31.17 -28.57 -42.42
N ILE A 139 -32.49 -28.55 -42.18
CA ILE A 139 -33.09 -27.91 -40.99
C ILE A 139 -32.55 -28.52 -39.68
N THR A 140 -32.25 -29.82 -39.65
CA THR A 140 -31.62 -30.45 -38.47
C THR A 140 -30.17 -29.96 -38.27
N LYS A 141 -29.40 -29.80 -39.35
CA LYS A 141 -28.03 -29.25 -39.32
C LYS A 141 -28.04 -27.78 -38.90
N GLU A 142 -28.96 -26.97 -39.41
CA GLU A 142 -29.13 -25.56 -39.01
C GLU A 142 -29.53 -25.44 -37.54
N ARG A 143 -30.50 -26.23 -37.06
CA ARG A 143 -30.86 -26.33 -35.65
C ARG A 143 -29.65 -26.64 -34.78
N ASP A 144 -28.82 -27.61 -35.17
CA ASP A 144 -27.67 -28.03 -34.38
C ASP A 144 -26.49 -27.03 -34.43
N GLN A 145 -26.35 -26.29 -35.52
CA GLN A 145 -25.44 -25.14 -35.61
C GLN A 145 -25.92 -24.00 -34.70
N LEU A 146 -27.19 -23.61 -34.77
CA LEU A 146 -27.80 -22.57 -33.92
C LEU A 146 -27.76 -22.97 -32.44
N LEU A 147 -28.00 -24.24 -32.09
CA LEU A 147 -27.82 -24.74 -30.73
C LEU A 147 -26.35 -24.65 -30.27
N SER A 148 -25.39 -25.01 -31.13
CA SER A 148 -23.96 -24.85 -30.84
C SER A 148 -23.59 -23.38 -30.62
N GLU A 149 -24.16 -22.47 -31.40
CA GLU A 149 -23.93 -21.03 -31.28
C GLU A 149 -24.57 -20.42 -30.03
N VAL A 150 -25.82 -20.79 -29.71
CA VAL A 150 -26.48 -20.42 -28.45
C VAL A 150 -25.71 -20.93 -27.23
N VAL A 151 -25.11 -22.13 -27.28
CA VAL A 151 -24.25 -22.65 -26.21
C VAL A 151 -22.97 -21.80 -26.07
N LYS A 152 -22.29 -21.45 -27.17
CA LYS A 152 -21.11 -20.56 -27.14
C LYS A 152 -21.46 -19.17 -26.60
N LEU A 153 -22.56 -18.58 -27.05
CA LEU A 153 -23.04 -17.27 -26.61
C LEU A 153 -23.39 -17.27 -25.12
N ARG A 154 -24.05 -18.32 -24.62
CA ARG A 154 -24.31 -18.50 -23.18
C ARG A 154 -23.01 -18.62 -22.39
N GLN A 155 -22.05 -19.42 -22.86
CA GLN A 155 -20.76 -19.61 -22.18
C GLN A 155 -19.94 -18.30 -22.14
N SER A 156 -19.94 -17.54 -23.24
CA SER A 156 -19.33 -16.21 -23.30
C SER A 156 -20.04 -15.19 -22.41
N LEU A 157 -21.36 -15.27 -22.26
CA LEU A 157 -22.13 -14.41 -21.36
C LEU A 157 -21.80 -14.72 -19.89
N THR A 158 -21.71 -16.00 -19.50
CA THR A 158 -21.30 -16.40 -18.15
C THR A 158 -19.92 -15.84 -17.80
N GLN A 159 -18.94 -16.02 -18.69
CA GLN A 159 -17.58 -15.48 -18.49
C GLN A 159 -17.56 -13.95 -18.39
N ALA A 160 -18.38 -13.24 -19.18
CA ALA A 160 -18.50 -11.79 -19.07
C ALA A 160 -19.10 -11.36 -17.72
N THR A 161 -20.10 -12.08 -17.20
CA THR A 161 -20.67 -11.79 -15.86
C THR A 161 -19.72 -12.14 -14.71
N GLU A 162 -18.91 -13.20 -14.84
CA GLU A 162 -17.87 -13.52 -13.85
C GLU A 162 -16.80 -12.41 -13.81
N GLN A 163 -16.30 -11.99 -14.98
CA GLN A 163 -15.35 -10.88 -15.10
C GLN A 163 -15.92 -9.56 -14.57
N GLN A 164 -17.21 -9.28 -14.78
CA GLN A 164 -17.86 -8.11 -14.18
C GLN A 164 -17.88 -8.20 -12.64
N GLN A 165 -18.23 -9.36 -12.07
CA GLN A 165 -18.27 -9.53 -10.61
C GLN A 165 -16.89 -9.50 -9.94
N ASP A 166 -15.84 -9.97 -10.62
CA ASP A 166 -14.46 -9.84 -10.15
C ASP A 166 -14.00 -8.36 -10.22
N ALA A 167 -14.35 -7.64 -11.30
CA ALA A 167 -14.05 -6.21 -11.42
C ALA A 167 -14.80 -5.34 -10.39
N GLU A 168 -16.08 -5.65 -10.10
CA GLU A 168 -16.85 -4.98 -9.05
C GLU A 168 -16.25 -5.25 -7.65
N ARG A 169 -15.77 -6.48 -7.38
CA ARG A 169 -15.06 -6.79 -6.13
C ARG A 169 -13.76 -6.01 -5.99
N ALA A 170 -12.90 -6.03 -7.02
CA ALA A 170 -11.64 -5.28 -7.02
C ALA A 170 -11.86 -3.75 -6.89
N LYS A 171 -12.92 -3.21 -7.52
CA LYS A 171 -13.33 -1.81 -7.33
C LYS A 171 -13.73 -1.52 -5.88
N ASN A 172 -14.58 -2.37 -5.28
CA ASN A 172 -15.06 -2.15 -3.92
C ASN A 172 -13.93 -2.29 -2.87
N GLU A 173 -12.93 -3.14 -3.11
CA GLU A 173 -11.71 -3.22 -2.31
C GLU A 173 -10.88 -1.94 -2.45
N ALA A 174 -10.68 -1.43 -3.67
CA ALA A 174 -9.99 -0.17 -3.91
C ALA A 174 -10.70 1.04 -3.26
N ASP A 175 -12.03 1.12 -3.33
CA ASP A 175 -12.82 2.17 -2.67
C ASP A 175 -12.66 2.13 -1.14
N GLN A 176 -12.56 0.93 -0.53
CA GLN A 176 -12.27 0.78 0.90
C GLN A 176 -10.87 1.25 1.26
N SER A 177 -9.85 0.90 0.46
CA SER A 177 -8.48 1.43 0.65
C SER A 177 -8.42 2.95 0.49
N ILE A 178 -9.17 3.53 -0.46
CA ILE A 178 -9.28 4.98 -0.62
C ILE A 178 -9.92 5.63 0.62
N MET A 179 -10.98 5.04 1.20
CA MET A 179 -11.57 5.53 2.46
C MET A 179 -10.58 5.45 3.64
N GLN A 180 -9.77 4.40 3.74
CA GLN A 180 -8.75 4.26 4.78
C GLN A 180 -7.68 5.34 4.65
N LEU A 181 -7.11 5.51 3.44
CA LEU A 181 -6.11 6.55 3.17
C LEU A 181 -6.66 7.96 3.39
N GLN A 182 -7.94 8.22 3.09
CA GLN A 182 -8.59 9.51 3.40
C GLN A 182 -8.66 9.77 4.91
N GLN A 183 -8.94 8.75 5.73
CA GLN A 183 -8.94 8.88 7.19
C GLN A 183 -7.53 9.13 7.73
N GLU A 184 -6.52 8.41 7.24
CA GLU A 184 -5.11 8.61 7.61
C GLU A 184 -4.61 10.03 7.24
N ILE A 185 -4.91 10.50 6.02
CA ILE A 185 -4.60 11.87 5.58
C ILE A 185 -5.26 12.89 6.52
N GLN A 186 -6.53 12.69 6.90
CA GLN A 186 -7.22 13.59 7.81
C GLN A 186 -6.64 13.54 9.24
N LEU A 187 -6.14 12.38 9.69
CA LEU A 187 -5.47 12.23 10.98
C LEU A 187 -4.13 13.00 11.00
N HIS A 188 -3.27 12.77 10.00
CA HIS A 188 -2.00 13.51 9.86
C HIS A 188 -2.19 15.01 9.63
N GLN A 189 -3.25 15.43 8.93
CA GLN A 189 -3.58 16.85 8.78
C GLN A 189 -3.97 17.49 10.12
N ASN A 190 -4.67 16.75 10.99
CA ASN A 190 -4.95 17.20 12.36
C ASN A 190 -3.68 17.26 13.22
N GLU A 191 -2.78 16.27 13.11
CA GLU A 191 -1.49 16.24 13.82
C GLU A 191 -0.60 17.43 13.43
N ALA A 192 -0.38 17.64 12.13
CA ALA A 192 0.37 18.80 11.62
C ALA A 192 -0.24 20.13 12.09
N SER A 193 -1.57 20.23 12.22
CA SER A 193 -2.22 21.44 12.76
C SER A 193 -1.99 21.65 14.26
N ARG A 194 -1.75 20.58 15.03
CA ARG A 194 -1.39 20.64 16.46
C ARG A 194 0.08 21.04 16.61
N GLU A 195 0.98 20.42 15.83
CA GLU A 195 2.39 20.77 15.80
C GLU A 195 2.62 22.23 15.38
N ALA A 196 1.93 22.72 14.35
CA ALA A 196 2.01 24.10 13.92
C ALA A 196 1.65 25.08 15.06
N ARG A 197 0.57 24.84 15.80
CA ARG A 197 0.16 25.66 16.96
C ARG A 197 1.15 25.57 18.12
N MET A 198 1.73 24.40 18.35
CA MET A 198 2.75 24.20 19.38
C MET A 198 4.05 24.95 19.02
N LYS A 199 4.42 24.93 17.74
CA LYS A 199 5.53 25.71 17.18
C LYS A 199 5.27 27.21 17.31
N GLU A 200 4.12 27.74 16.88
CA GLU A 200 3.77 29.16 17.03
C GLU A 200 3.85 29.62 18.49
N LYS A 201 3.42 28.78 19.43
CA LYS A 201 3.56 29.05 20.86
C LYS A 201 5.03 29.12 21.29
N MET A 202 5.84 28.13 20.91
CA MET A 202 7.27 28.10 21.25
C MET A 202 8.05 29.25 20.60
N GLU A 203 7.72 29.66 19.37
CA GLU A 203 8.30 30.83 18.71
C GLU A 203 7.91 32.13 19.43
N LYS A 204 6.67 32.24 19.93
CA LYS A 204 6.23 33.37 20.76
C LYS A 204 6.95 33.40 22.11
N ASP A 205 7.06 32.26 22.79
CA ASP A 205 7.71 32.16 24.09
C ASP A 205 9.23 32.42 23.97
N LEU A 206 9.89 31.93 22.91
CA LEU A 206 11.27 32.28 22.55
C LEU A 206 11.43 33.79 22.28
N LYS A 207 10.50 34.42 21.55
CA LYS A 207 10.54 35.86 21.29
C LYS A 207 10.36 36.69 22.56
N ASN A 208 9.54 36.24 23.51
CA ASN A 208 9.41 36.87 24.82
C ASN A 208 10.72 36.77 25.60
N LEU A 209 11.34 35.59 25.65
CA LEU A 209 12.62 35.36 26.34
C LEU A 209 13.77 36.20 25.74
N LEU A 210 13.83 36.34 24.41
CA LEU A 210 14.79 37.24 23.76
C LEU A 210 14.58 38.70 24.18
N ALA A 211 13.32 39.17 24.21
CA ALA A 211 13.02 40.52 24.69
C ALA A 211 13.31 40.70 26.19
N GLU A 212 13.17 39.66 27.03
CA GLU A 212 13.60 39.69 28.42
C GLU A 212 15.12 39.79 28.55
N VAL A 213 15.89 39.08 27.70
CA VAL A 213 17.36 39.21 27.63
C VAL A 213 17.77 40.62 27.20
N ASP A 214 17.19 41.17 26.13
CA ASP A 214 17.47 42.55 25.66
C ASP A 214 17.24 43.58 26.79
N ASN A 215 16.12 43.43 27.53
CA ASN A 215 15.82 44.29 28.68
C ASN A 215 16.85 44.11 29.82
N LYS A 216 17.32 42.89 30.07
CA LYS A 216 18.35 42.63 31.10
C LYS A 216 19.73 43.14 30.69
N GLU A 217 20.10 43.08 29.41
CA GLU A 217 21.31 43.74 28.92
C GLU A 217 21.22 45.27 29.06
N ALA A 218 20.06 45.87 28.80
CA ALA A 218 19.82 47.29 29.02
C ALA A 218 19.90 47.67 30.52
N GLU A 219 19.33 46.87 31.43
CA GLU A 219 19.49 47.03 32.88
C GLU A 219 20.97 46.95 33.30
N ILE A 220 21.70 45.93 32.84
CA ILE A 220 23.13 45.75 33.14
C ILE A 220 23.94 46.96 32.65
N LYS A 221 23.69 47.45 31.43
CA LYS A 221 24.36 48.62 30.85
C LYS A 221 24.07 49.91 31.65
N ASN A 222 22.84 50.08 32.13
CA ASN A 222 22.48 51.20 33.01
C ASN A 222 23.19 51.09 34.38
N LEU A 223 23.23 49.90 34.99
CA LEU A 223 23.93 49.65 36.24
C LEU A 223 25.45 49.88 36.10
N GLN A 224 26.06 49.48 34.97
CA GLN A 224 27.46 49.78 34.66
C GLN A 224 27.72 51.29 34.58
N GLN A 225 26.84 52.08 33.95
CA GLN A 225 26.96 53.54 33.95
C GLN A 225 26.84 54.14 35.36
N HIS A 226 25.92 53.64 36.20
CA HIS A 226 25.83 54.07 37.59
C HIS A 226 27.08 53.74 38.40
N ILE A 227 27.63 52.52 38.25
CA ILE A 227 28.89 52.12 38.89
C ILE A 227 30.04 53.03 38.45
N GLN A 228 30.09 53.44 37.18
CA GLN A 228 31.12 54.34 36.67
C GLN A 228 31.01 55.75 37.27
N ARG A 229 29.81 56.36 37.28
CA ARG A 229 29.57 57.66 37.94
C ARG A 229 29.94 57.63 39.43
N ASN A 230 29.53 56.58 40.14
CA ASN A 230 29.83 56.43 41.57
C ASN A 230 31.36 56.33 41.84
N LYS A 231 32.15 55.75 40.92
CA LYS A 231 33.62 55.73 41.02
C LYS A 231 34.23 57.11 40.78
N GLU A 232 33.69 57.88 39.84
CA GLU A 232 34.14 59.25 39.55
C GLU A 232 33.81 60.19 40.74
N GLU A 233 32.62 60.05 41.33
CA GLU A 233 32.23 60.72 42.57
C GLU A 233 33.12 60.32 43.76
N GLN A 234 33.41 59.02 43.93
CA GLN A 234 34.33 58.53 44.97
C GLN A 234 35.73 59.16 44.81
N LEU A 235 36.29 59.16 43.60
CA LEU A 235 37.63 59.71 43.33
C LEU A 235 37.69 61.22 43.61
N ASN A 236 36.64 61.97 43.25
CA ASN A 236 36.51 63.39 43.62
C ASN A 236 36.44 63.59 45.14
N MET A 237 35.70 62.76 45.87
CA MET A 237 35.63 62.81 47.33
C MET A 237 36.96 62.44 48.01
N GLU A 238 37.69 61.46 47.49
CA GLU A 238 39.03 61.09 47.96
C GLU A 238 40.05 62.22 47.75
N GLN A 239 39.99 62.90 46.60
CA GLN A 239 40.82 64.09 46.33
C GLN A 239 40.44 65.26 47.26
N HIS A 240 39.14 65.55 47.47
CA HIS A 240 38.72 66.55 48.45
C HIS A 240 39.18 66.23 49.89
N LEU A 241 39.12 64.96 50.31
CA LEU A 241 39.63 64.52 51.62
C LEU A 241 41.16 64.70 51.75
N LYS A 242 41.90 64.51 50.65
CA LYS A 242 43.35 64.75 50.59
C LYS A 242 43.68 66.24 50.71
N ASP A 243 42.95 67.10 49.99
CA ASP A 243 43.15 68.56 50.06
C ASP A 243 42.76 69.13 51.43
N GLN A 244 41.69 68.62 52.05
CA GLN A 244 41.30 68.98 53.41
C GLN A 244 42.32 68.53 54.46
N LYS A 245 42.98 67.37 54.29
CA LYS A 245 44.11 66.97 55.15
C LYS A 245 45.28 67.95 55.04
N ILE A 246 45.66 68.35 53.82
CA ILE A 246 46.74 69.31 53.57
C ILE A 246 46.41 70.69 54.17
N LEU A 247 45.14 71.13 54.11
CA LEU A 247 44.68 72.35 54.77
C LEU A 247 44.76 72.25 56.29
N ASN A 248 44.32 71.13 56.88
CA ASN A 248 44.35 70.92 58.32
C ASN A 248 45.79 70.80 58.86
N GLU A 249 46.71 70.19 58.12
CA GLU A 249 48.15 70.17 58.45
C GLU A 249 48.79 71.57 58.43
N LYS A 250 48.35 72.47 57.54
CA LYS A 250 48.80 73.87 57.53
C LYS A 250 48.25 74.62 58.74
N ALA A 251 46.95 74.52 58.99
CA ALA A 251 46.29 75.15 60.14
C ALA A 251 46.88 74.65 61.48
N GLY A 252 47.25 73.37 61.58
CA GLY A 252 47.95 72.82 62.73
C GLY A 252 49.32 73.47 62.96
N LYS A 253 50.14 73.61 61.91
CA LYS A 253 51.45 74.29 61.98
C LYS A 253 51.34 75.77 62.33
N GLU A 254 50.31 76.45 61.82
CA GLU A 254 50.00 77.84 62.19
C GLU A 254 49.58 77.95 63.66
N LEU A 255 48.76 77.01 64.16
CA LEU A 255 48.36 76.93 65.56
C LEU A 255 49.56 76.66 66.49
N GLU A 256 50.47 75.75 66.12
CA GLU A 256 51.71 75.48 66.85
C GLU A 256 52.61 76.73 66.92
N GLN A 257 52.75 77.48 65.82
CA GLN A 257 53.50 78.74 65.79
C GLN A 257 52.86 79.80 66.69
N LEU A 258 51.53 79.92 66.67
CA LEU A 258 50.78 80.83 67.54
C LEU A 258 50.88 80.42 69.03
N GLN A 259 50.85 79.12 69.34
CA GLN A 259 51.08 78.61 70.70
C GLN A 259 52.51 78.92 71.17
N MET A 260 53.53 78.68 70.35
CA MET A 260 54.92 79.04 70.68
C MET A 260 55.08 80.55 70.92
N ARG A 261 54.42 81.40 70.13
CA ARG A 261 54.43 82.85 70.33
C ARG A 261 53.70 83.27 71.61
N ASN A 262 52.54 82.67 71.90
CA ASN A 262 51.78 82.95 73.11
C ASN A 262 52.54 82.50 74.37
N ASN A 263 53.21 81.34 74.33
CA ASN A 263 54.05 80.85 75.42
C ASN A 263 55.25 81.77 75.69
N LYS A 264 55.86 82.39 74.67
CA LYS A 264 56.88 83.43 74.84
C LYS A 264 56.32 84.69 75.51
N LEU A 265 55.20 85.21 75.01
CA LEU A 265 54.52 86.37 75.61
C LEU A 265 54.09 86.12 77.07
N MET A 266 53.69 84.89 77.40
CA MET A 266 53.42 84.45 78.78
C MET A 266 54.68 84.47 79.64
N GLN A 267 55.83 84.00 79.13
CA GLN A 267 57.12 84.05 79.84
C GLN A 267 57.61 85.49 80.04
N GLU A 268 57.50 86.34 79.02
CA GLU A 268 57.83 87.78 79.09
C GLU A 268 56.92 88.51 80.11
N SER A 269 55.62 88.22 80.10
CA SER A 269 54.65 88.76 81.07
C SER A 269 54.94 88.29 82.50
N GLU A 270 55.33 87.02 82.70
CA GLU A 270 55.74 86.51 84.01
C GLU A 270 57.06 87.16 84.49
N GLN A 271 58.05 87.35 83.60
CA GLN A 271 59.27 88.09 83.91
C GLN A 271 58.94 89.53 84.33
N HIS A 272 58.08 90.24 83.60
CA HIS A 272 57.61 91.57 83.98
C HIS A 272 56.87 91.56 85.33
N ARG A 273 56.10 90.51 85.63
CA ARG A 273 55.41 90.33 86.92
C ARG A 273 56.40 90.16 88.08
N VAL A 274 57.48 89.41 87.89
CA VAL A 274 58.57 89.25 88.87
C VAL A 274 59.29 90.58 89.09
N MET A 275 59.73 91.26 88.02
CA MET A 275 60.37 92.58 88.10
C MET A 275 59.49 93.61 88.85
N PHE A 276 58.18 93.64 88.57
CA PHE A 276 57.26 94.55 89.25
C PHE A 276 57.10 94.22 90.74
N LYS A 277 57.16 92.94 91.11
CA LYS A 277 57.11 92.49 92.51
C LYS A 277 58.37 92.87 93.28
N GLU A 278 59.56 92.77 92.65
CA GLU A 278 60.82 93.21 93.23
C GLU A 278 60.81 94.73 93.50
N VAL A 279 60.38 95.54 92.52
CA VAL A 279 60.23 97.00 92.69
C VAL A 279 59.21 97.36 93.78
N MET A 280 58.09 96.63 93.91
CA MET A 280 57.18 96.82 95.05
C MET A 280 57.85 96.51 96.39
N GLN A 281 58.73 95.51 96.44
CA GLN A 281 59.41 95.08 97.66
C GLN A 281 60.44 96.13 98.11
N ASP A 282 61.19 96.72 97.17
CA ASP A 282 62.06 97.89 97.41
C ASP A 282 61.26 99.10 97.95
N ILE A 283 60.10 99.40 97.37
CA ILE A 283 59.21 100.48 97.83
C ILE A 283 58.72 100.22 99.26
N GLN A 284 58.35 98.97 99.59
CA GLN A 284 57.96 98.59 100.95
C GLN A 284 59.13 98.73 101.93
N GLN A 285 60.34 98.34 101.53
CA GLN A 285 61.55 98.44 102.35
C GLN A 285 61.93 99.90 102.62
N LYS A 286 61.88 100.78 101.61
CA LYS A 286 62.02 102.24 101.77
C LYS A 286 60.93 102.86 102.65
N THR A 287 59.71 102.35 102.59
CA THR A 287 58.59 102.79 103.45
C THR A 287 58.75 102.35 104.91
N ALA A 288 59.49 101.27 105.17
CA ALA A 288 59.83 100.83 106.52
C ALA A 288 60.95 101.67 107.15
N GLU A 289 62.01 101.98 106.38
CA GLU A 289 63.14 102.83 106.83
C GLU A 289 62.67 104.20 107.35
N LEU A 290 61.66 104.81 106.70
CA LEU A 290 61.09 106.11 107.10
C LEU A 290 60.29 106.09 108.43
N LYS A 291 59.93 104.92 108.98
CA LYS A 291 59.07 104.83 110.19
C LYS A 291 59.82 104.76 111.52
N VAL A 292 61.15 104.68 111.52
CA VAL A 292 61.95 104.47 112.75
C VAL A 292 62.44 105.77 113.41
N SER A 293 62.29 106.93 112.75
CA SER A 293 62.94 108.20 113.19
C SER A 293 61.99 109.34 113.61
N THR A 294 60.71 109.11 113.95
CA THR A 294 59.89 110.17 114.60
C THR A 294 58.69 109.70 115.43
N ARG A 295 58.80 109.83 116.77
CA ARG A 295 57.90 110.58 117.70
C ARG A 295 57.91 110.00 119.14
N ARG A 296 57.68 110.86 120.13
CA ARG A 296 57.59 110.55 121.57
C ARG A 296 56.40 111.27 122.23
N TYR A 297 55.67 110.54 123.08
CA TYR A 297 54.84 110.90 124.27
C TYR A 297 54.01 112.20 124.37
N THR A 298 52.76 112.03 124.87
CA THR A 298 52.01 112.97 125.76
C THR A 298 50.99 112.23 126.66
N HIS A 299 50.65 112.76 127.85
CA HIS A 299 49.85 112.19 128.98
C HIS A 299 49.33 113.34 129.91
N PRO A 300 48.58 113.19 131.06
CA PRO A 300 48.44 112.05 132.00
C PRO A 300 46.98 111.75 132.51
N ILE A 301 46.76 111.54 133.83
CA ILE A 301 45.66 110.79 134.50
C ILE A 301 45.31 111.40 135.90
N SER A 302 44.05 111.34 136.42
CA SER A 302 43.68 111.26 137.88
C SER A 302 42.17 111.47 138.23
N HIS A 303 41.65 111.32 139.48
CA HIS A 303 41.61 110.14 140.40
C HIS A 303 40.68 110.33 141.68
N MET A 304 40.22 109.23 142.31
CA MET A 304 39.95 108.97 143.77
C MET A 304 38.73 109.53 144.61
N THR A 305 37.89 108.60 145.16
CA THR A 305 37.43 108.36 146.59
C THR A 305 36.77 109.45 147.49
N LEU A 306 35.97 109.21 148.58
CA LEU A 306 35.47 108.02 149.34
C LEU A 306 34.24 108.33 150.26
N MET A 307 33.60 107.29 150.85
CA MET A 307 32.60 107.27 151.98
C MET A 307 31.19 107.91 151.77
N ALA A 308 30.10 107.51 152.46
CA ALA A 308 29.71 106.20 153.06
C ALA A 308 28.18 106.12 153.42
N ASN A 309 27.57 104.93 153.26
CA ASN A 309 26.42 104.36 153.98
C ASN A 309 25.02 105.06 154.04
N LYS A 310 24.15 104.75 153.05
CA LYS A 310 22.78 104.22 153.26
C LYS A 310 22.40 103.32 152.05
N LEU A 311 22.78 102.04 152.04
CA LEU A 311 21.96 100.86 152.38
C LEU A 311 20.71 100.58 151.52
N SER A 312 20.70 99.39 150.91
CA SER A 312 19.54 98.48 150.77
C SER A 312 18.55 98.57 149.59
N VAL A 313 18.84 99.25 148.47
CA VAL A 313 18.05 99.08 147.21
C VAL A 313 18.93 98.92 145.96
N ALA A 314 20.06 99.64 145.87
CA ALA A 314 20.96 99.56 144.72
C ALA A 314 21.75 98.23 144.64
N GLU A 315 22.00 97.57 145.78
CA GLU A 315 22.71 96.29 145.83
C GLU A 315 21.92 95.18 145.11
N GLU A 316 20.60 95.13 145.35
CA GLU A 316 19.71 94.13 144.75
C GLU A 316 19.58 94.33 143.24
N GLN A 317 19.44 95.57 142.77
CA GLN A 317 19.45 95.86 141.32
C GLN A 317 20.79 95.49 140.66
N LYS A 318 21.92 95.69 141.35
CA LYS A 318 23.26 95.29 140.86
C LYS A 318 23.43 93.77 140.83
N VAL A 319 22.91 93.06 141.83
CA VAL A 319 22.90 91.59 141.87
C VAL A 319 21.98 91.02 140.79
N ASN A 320 20.79 91.61 140.58
CA ASN A 320 19.83 91.19 139.56
C ASN A 320 20.39 91.44 138.15
N ALA A 321 20.92 92.63 137.86
CA ALA A 321 21.62 92.91 136.60
C ALA A 321 22.85 91.99 136.39
N GLY A 322 23.51 91.55 137.48
CA GLY A 322 24.55 90.53 137.44
C GLY A 322 24.03 89.13 137.06
N HIS A 323 22.87 88.73 137.60
CA HIS A 323 22.19 87.48 137.26
C HIS A 323 21.62 87.51 135.84
N GLU A 324 21.02 88.61 135.41
CA GLU A 324 20.57 88.84 134.03
C GLU A 324 21.74 88.78 133.06
N ARG A 325 22.84 89.51 133.31
CA ARG A 325 24.05 89.46 132.47
C ARG A 325 24.65 88.05 132.39
N ASN A 326 24.67 87.31 133.50
CA ASN A 326 25.14 85.93 133.50
C ASN A 326 24.16 84.97 132.79
N THR A 327 22.84 85.21 132.89
CA THR A 327 21.80 84.47 132.17
C THR A 327 21.88 84.72 130.67
N LEU A 328 21.99 85.98 130.24
CA LEU A 328 22.23 86.39 128.86
C LEU A 328 23.56 85.82 128.33
N LYS A 329 24.64 85.82 129.13
CA LYS A 329 25.90 85.18 128.73
C LYS A 329 25.74 83.66 128.56
N ASN A 330 24.99 82.99 129.43
CA ASN A 330 24.71 81.56 129.30
C ASN A 330 23.84 81.27 128.07
N GLN A 331 22.83 82.10 127.80
CA GLN A 331 21.98 82.03 126.59
C GLN A 331 22.80 82.26 125.32
N ILE A 332 23.66 83.28 125.27
CA ILE A 332 24.60 83.53 124.16
C ILE A 332 25.49 82.30 123.97
N SER A 333 26.08 81.75 125.04
CA SER A 333 26.90 80.53 124.94
C SER A 333 26.12 79.31 124.45
N GLY A 334 24.80 79.27 124.66
CA GLY A 334 23.88 78.27 124.13
C GLY A 334 23.70 78.48 122.63
N LEU A 335 23.23 79.66 122.23
CA LEU A 335 23.04 80.05 120.83
C LEU A 335 24.33 79.92 120.00
N GLU A 336 25.50 80.19 120.56
CA GLU A 336 26.81 79.96 119.92
C GLU A 336 27.08 78.47 119.68
N ARG A 337 26.76 77.60 120.65
CA ARG A 337 26.86 76.13 120.51
C ARG A 337 25.83 75.59 119.53
N ASP A 338 24.60 76.08 119.57
CA ASP A 338 23.51 75.66 118.68
C ASP A 338 23.77 76.11 117.23
N LEU A 339 24.31 77.31 117.04
CA LEU A 339 24.75 77.83 115.73
C LEU A 339 25.97 77.08 115.19
N GLU A 340 26.89 76.67 116.05
CA GLU A 340 28.04 75.83 115.66
C GLU A 340 27.63 74.37 115.37
N ALA A 341 26.63 73.83 116.07
CA ALA A 341 26.00 72.56 115.74
C ALA A 341 25.25 72.63 114.41
N ALA A 342 24.48 73.70 114.18
CA ALA A 342 23.76 73.93 112.92
C ALA A 342 24.70 74.09 111.73
N LYS A 343 25.86 74.77 111.89
CA LYS A 343 26.93 74.81 110.87
C LYS A 343 27.47 73.42 110.55
N LYS A 344 27.77 72.61 111.57
CA LYS A 344 28.28 71.24 111.38
C LYS A 344 27.26 70.34 110.70
N GLN A 345 25.98 70.48 111.05
CA GLN A 345 24.90 69.79 110.35
C GLN A 345 24.81 70.25 108.89
N ALA A 346 24.83 71.55 108.62
CA ALA A 346 24.82 72.08 107.25
C ALA A 346 26.03 71.65 106.41
N GLU A 347 27.22 71.46 107.01
CA GLU A 347 28.37 70.85 106.34
C GLU A 347 28.16 69.36 106.04
N ILE A 348 27.56 68.59 106.95
CA ILE A 348 27.24 67.17 106.74
C ILE A 348 26.19 67.03 105.63
N ASP A 349 25.10 67.81 105.71
CA ASP A 349 24.02 67.83 104.73
C ASP A 349 24.54 68.24 103.35
N LYS A 350 25.43 69.25 103.27
CA LYS A 350 26.08 69.63 102.02
C LYS A 350 26.91 68.49 101.44
N ARG A 351 27.70 67.79 102.25
CA ARG A 351 28.49 66.63 101.77
C ARG A 351 27.58 65.52 101.27
N ALA A 352 26.48 65.24 101.95
CA ALA A 352 25.48 64.27 101.51
C ALA A 352 24.81 64.67 100.19
N VAL A 353 24.48 65.95 99.99
CA VAL A 353 23.97 66.49 98.72
C VAL A 353 25.02 66.37 97.60
N ASP A 354 26.28 66.71 97.86
CA ASP A 354 27.37 66.57 96.89
C ASP A 354 27.62 65.09 96.51
N GLU A 355 27.44 64.15 97.44
CA GLU A 355 27.51 62.70 97.19
C GLU A 355 26.34 62.22 96.30
N LEU A 356 25.10 62.54 96.69
CA LEU A 356 23.89 62.19 95.95
C LEU A 356 23.88 62.78 94.53
N MET A 357 24.46 63.98 94.35
CA MET A 357 24.64 64.60 93.03
C MET A 357 25.62 63.80 92.14
N ARG A 358 26.70 63.24 92.71
CA ARG A 358 27.62 62.34 91.98
C ARG A 358 26.95 61.03 91.62
N GLU A 359 26.20 60.43 92.56
CA GLU A 359 25.44 59.21 92.31
C GLU A 359 24.41 59.40 91.20
N ARG A 360 23.62 60.49 91.25
CA ARG A 360 22.70 60.92 90.18
C ARG A 360 23.42 61.01 88.84
N ASP A 361 24.59 61.66 88.77
CA ASP A 361 25.31 61.85 87.52
C ASP A 361 25.91 60.56 86.97
N MET A 362 26.36 59.64 87.84
CA MET A 362 26.80 58.31 87.45
C MET A 362 25.63 57.44 86.96
N LEU A 363 24.50 57.47 87.68
CA LEU A 363 23.26 56.78 87.27
C LEU A 363 22.71 57.33 85.96
N SER A 364 22.71 58.66 85.76
CA SER A 364 22.30 59.31 84.52
C SER A 364 23.20 58.92 83.34
N LYS A 365 24.53 58.95 83.52
CA LYS A 365 25.49 58.47 82.50
C LYS A 365 25.30 56.99 82.18
N ASN A 366 25.02 56.16 83.18
CA ASN A 366 24.76 54.73 82.98
C ASN A 366 23.42 54.45 82.31
N LEU A 367 22.37 55.23 82.63
CA LEU A 367 21.07 55.18 81.95
C LEU A 367 21.23 55.54 80.48
N VAL A 368 21.89 56.65 80.13
CA VAL A 368 22.14 57.05 78.73
C VAL A 368 22.93 55.98 77.97
N LYS A 369 23.96 55.39 78.59
CA LYS A 369 24.69 54.25 78.01
C LYS A 369 23.76 53.05 77.76
N ALA A 370 22.96 52.64 78.74
CA ALA A 370 22.03 51.53 78.63
C ALA A 370 20.98 51.78 77.53
N THR A 371 20.34 52.96 77.51
CA THR A 371 19.40 53.35 76.45
C THR A 371 20.07 53.32 75.07
N SER A 372 21.31 53.79 74.93
CA SER A 372 22.05 53.73 73.66
C SER A 372 22.36 52.30 73.20
N ALA A 373 22.63 51.37 74.14
CA ALA A 373 22.84 49.95 73.84
C ALA A 373 21.53 49.26 73.44
N THR A 374 20.44 49.50 74.18
CA THR A 374 19.10 49.02 73.84
C THR A 374 18.65 49.53 72.47
N GLN A 375 18.90 50.79 72.14
CA GLN A 375 18.54 51.34 70.82
C GLN A 375 19.33 50.68 69.68
N LYS A 376 20.62 50.36 69.88
CA LYS A 376 21.41 49.56 68.92
C LYS A 376 20.83 48.15 68.77
N GLN A 377 20.46 47.51 69.88
CA GLN A 377 19.85 46.17 69.85
C GLN A 377 18.50 46.16 69.13
N ILE A 378 17.65 47.19 69.33
CA ILE A 378 16.39 47.36 68.60
C ILE A 378 16.64 47.52 67.09
N GLY A 379 17.68 48.26 66.69
CA GLY A 379 18.09 48.38 65.29
C GLY A 379 18.52 47.04 64.69
N LEU A 380 19.31 46.26 65.43
CA LEU A 380 19.78 44.94 65.01
C LEU A 380 18.63 43.92 64.90
N VAL A 381 17.69 43.91 65.85
CA VAL A 381 16.49 43.06 65.80
C VAL A 381 15.65 43.38 64.55
N LYS A 382 15.39 44.65 64.25
CA LYS A 382 14.64 45.04 63.05
C LYS A 382 15.33 44.62 61.74
N LEU A 383 16.67 44.67 61.71
CA LEU A 383 17.45 44.17 60.57
C LEU A 383 17.26 42.65 60.39
N HIS A 384 17.31 41.89 61.49
CA HIS A 384 17.08 40.44 61.46
C HIS A 384 15.62 40.07 61.13
N GLU A 385 14.63 40.83 61.60
CA GLU A 385 13.22 40.65 61.23
C GLU A 385 12.99 40.86 59.73
N GLN A 386 13.58 41.91 59.14
CA GLN A 386 13.48 42.15 57.69
C GLN A 386 14.23 41.07 56.88
N SER A 387 15.42 40.65 57.33
CA SER A 387 16.17 39.56 56.70
C SER A 387 15.40 38.24 56.75
N LYS A 388 14.83 37.88 57.91
CA LYS A 388 13.93 36.73 58.08
C LYS A 388 12.75 36.81 57.10
N LYS A 389 12.08 37.96 57.01
CA LYS A 389 10.93 38.15 56.11
C LYS A 389 11.29 37.97 54.63
N ASN A 390 12.48 38.39 54.22
CA ASN A 390 12.99 38.15 52.86
C ASN A 390 13.19 36.65 52.62
N LEU A 391 13.89 35.96 53.53
CA LEU A 391 14.13 34.51 53.47
C LEU A 391 12.83 33.68 53.50
N GLU A 392 11.82 34.09 54.28
CA GLU A 392 10.49 33.47 54.27
C GLU A 392 9.79 33.62 52.90
N GLY A 393 9.98 34.76 52.22
CA GLY A 393 9.52 34.99 50.85
C GLY A 393 10.24 34.09 49.84
N GLU A 394 11.57 33.99 49.92
CA GLU A 394 12.38 33.11 49.06
C GLU A 394 11.99 31.63 49.25
N ILE A 395 11.86 31.17 50.50
CA ILE A 395 11.40 29.81 50.84
C ILE A 395 10.02 29.54 50.26
N GLN A 396 9.10 30.51 50.27
CA GLN A 396 7.79 30.34 49.65
C GLN A 396 7.87 30.32 48.11
N GLY A 397 8.77 31.10 47.51
CA GLY A 397 9.11 31.03 46.09
C GLY A 397 9.59 29.62 45.68
N TYR A 398 10.58 29.07 46.38
CA TYR A 398 11.09 27.73 46.14
C TYR A 398 10.04 26.63 46.37
N LYS A 399 9.16 26.76 47.37
CA LYS A 399 8.01 25.84 47.55
C LYS A 399 7.04 25.88 46.37
N ASN A 400 6.69 27.08 45.90
CA ASN A 400 5.80 27.25 44.76
C ASN A 400 6.41 26.64 43.49
N GLU A 401 7.70 26.86 43.24
CA GLU A 401 8.40 26.30 42.09
C GLU A 401 8.50 24.77 42.18
N ALA A 402 8.89 24.22 43.33
CA ALA A 402 8.92 22.77 43.56
C ALA A 402 7.55 22.12 43.31
N GLN A 403 6.43 22.81 43.59
CA GLN A 403 5.10 22.32 43.26
C GLN A 403 4.79 22.39 41.75
N LYS A 404 5.25 23.41 41.01
CA LYS A 404 5.16 23.40 39.54
C LYS A 404 5.93 22.23 38.95
N GLN A 405 7.17 22.02 39.38
CA GLN A 405 8.02 20.93 38.89
C GLN A 405 7.40 19.55 39.16
N ARG A 406 6.78 19.34 40.33
CA ARG A 406 5.99 18.12 40.62
C ARG A 406 4.82 17.92 39.65
N ASN A 407 4.08 18.99 39.33
CA ASN A 407 2.96 18.91 38.38
C ASN A 407 3.45 18.60 36.95
N ILE A 408 4.61 19.14 36.54
CA ILE A 408 5.26 18.84 35.26
C ILE A 408 5.71 17.38 35.20
N ILE A 409 6.38 16.89 36.24
CA ILE A 409 6.79 15.48 36.35
C ILE A 409 5.57 14.57 36.22
N TYR A 410 4.51 14.79 37.01
CA TYR A 410 3.28 13.98 36.93
C TYR A 410 2.65 13.95 35.53
N GLN A 411 2.66 15.07 34.80
CA GLN A 411 2.17 15.11 33.42
C GLN A 411 3.07 14.31 32.46
N LEU A 412 4.39 14.42 32.59
CA LEU A 412 5.36 13.65 31.79
C LEU A 412 5.30 12.14 32.10
N GLU A 413 5.05 11.76 33.35
CA GLU A 413 4.83 10.37 33.74
C GLU A 413 3.54 9.81 33.13
N LYS A 414 2.46 10.60 33.13
CA LYS A 414 1.20 10.23 32.46
C LYS A 414 1.37 10.10 30.94
N GLU A 415 2.11 10.99 30.31
CA GLU A 415 2.41 10.93 28.87
C GLU A 415 3.27 9.71 28.52
N ARG A 416 4.32 9.42 29.33
CA ARG A 416 5.10 8.18 29.26
C ARG A 416 4.20 6.95 29.32
N ASP A 417 3.27 6.90 30.28
CA ASP A 417 2.42 5.73 30.48
C ASP A 417 1.37 5.57 29.35
N CYS A 418 0.89 6.66 28.75
CA CYS A 418 0.14 6.63 27.50
C CYS A 418 1.00 6.03 26.36
N PHE A 419 2.19 6.55 26.10
CA PHE A 419 3.06 6.03 25.03
C PHE A 419 3.46 4.56 25.24
N ILE A 420 3.60 4.09 26.48
CA ILE A 420 3.83 2.66 26.79
C ILE A 420 2.61 1.82 26.38
N ASN A 421 1.39 2.27 26.65
CA ASN A 421 0.17 1.57 26.25
C ASN A 421 0.00 1.55 24.73
N ASP A 422 0.19 2.70 24.07
CA ASP A 422 0.11 2.82 22.60
C ASP A 422 1.14 1.92 21.91
N ASN A 423 2.37 1.85 22.44
CA ASN A 423 3.42 0.97 21.93
C ASN A 423 3.07 -0.51 22.11
N ASN A 424 2.49 -0.89 23.26
CA ASN A 424 2.02 -2.26 23.51
C ASN A 424 0.86 -2.65 22.58
N GLU A 425 -0.09 -1.74 22.33
CA GLU A 425 -1.20 -2.00 21.40
C GLU A 425 -0.70 -2.14 19.94
N LEU A 426 0.20 -1.26 19.49
CA LEU A 426 0.85 -1.37 18.18
C LEU A 426 1.64 -2.67 18.05
N LYS A 427 2.39 -3.06 19.09
CA LYS A 427 3.12 -4.34 19.13
C LYS A 427 2.19 -5.54 19.08
N GLN A 428 1.02 -5.48 19.73
CA GLN A 428 0.00 -6.52 19.63
C GLN A 428 -0.62 -6.60 18.22
N LYS A 429 -0.89 -5.47 17.57
CA LYS A 429 -1.36 -5.42 16.17
C LYS A 429 -0.33 -6.03 15.20
N VAL A 430 0.95 -5.67 15.34
CA VAL A 430 2.05 -6.28 14.55
C VAL A 430 2.11 -7.81 14.77
N LEU A 431 2.00 -8.28 16.01
CA LEU A 431 1.97 -9.72 16.31
C LEU A 431 0.71 -10.44 15.81
N GLN A 432 -0.39 -9.73 15.56
CA GLN A 432 -1.57 -10.31 14.89
C GLN A 432 -1.35 -10.36 13.38
N HIS A 433 -0.91 -9.26 12.76
CA HIS A 433 -0.67 -9.20 11.32
C HIS A 433 0.42 -10.18 10.85
N LEU A 434 1.42 -10.47 11.66
CA LEU A 434 2.40 -11.52 11.37
C LEU A 434 1.74 -12.92 11.29
N LYS A 435 0.83 -13.25 12.20
CA LYS A 435 0.07 -14.52 12.15
C LYS A 435 -0.91 -14.56 10.99
N ASP A 436 -1.56 -13.44 10.70
CA ASP A 436 -2.44 -13.32 9.54
C ASP A 436 -1.64 -13.57 8.25
N LEU A 437 -0.40 -13.06 8.16
CA LEU A 437 0.52 -13.26 7.05
C LEU A 437 1.00 -14.72 6.95
N GLU A 438 1.45 -15.34 8.05
CA GLU A 438 1.78 -16.79 8.11
C GLU A 438 0.60 -17.66 7.60
N MET A 439 -0.63 -17.32 8.00
CA MET A 439 -1.84 -18.01 7.54
C MET A 439 -2.14 -17.77 6.06
N ARG A 440 -1.78 -16.61 5.49
CA ARG A 440 -1.88 -16.35 4.05
C ARG A 440 -0.79 -17.06 3.25
N GLU A 441 0.44 -17.12 3.73
CA GLU A 441 1.53 -17.89 3.10
C GLU A 441 1.17 -19.38 3.03
N MET A 442 0.64 -19.95 4.12
CA MET A 442 0.15 -21.34 4.13
C MET A 442 -1.01 -21.55 3.13
N GLN A 443 -1.93 -20.60 2.99
CA GLN A 443 -2.98 -20.65 1.96
C GLN A 443 -2.40 -20.62 0.54
N ILE A 444 -1.40 -19.76 0.28
CA ILE A 444 -0.73 -19.65 -1.02
C ILE A 444 -0.08 -20.97 -1.39
N CYS A 445 0.73 -21.58 -0.49
CA CYS A 445 1.36 -22.87 -0.75
C CYS A 445 0.36 -24.01 -0.99
N ASP A 446 -0.83 -23.95 -0.39
CA ASP A 446 -1.90 -24.92 -0.67
C ASP A 446 -2.67 -24.66 -1.97
N TYR A 447 -2.63 -23.44 -2.52
CA TYR A 447 -3.09 -23.16 -3.88
C TYR A 447 -2.04 -23.52 -4.93
N GLU A 448 -0.76 -23.27 -4.67
CA GLU A 448 0.36 -23.67 -5.55
C GLU A 448 0.36 -25.18 -5.81
N LYS A 449 0.24 -26.00 -4.75
CA LYS A 449 0.09 -27.48 -4.88
C LYS A 449 -1.09 -27.87 -5.76
N LYS A 450 -2.25 -27.22 -5.60
CA LYS A 450 -3.46 -27.50 -6.39
C LYS A 450 -3.28 -27.10 -7.86
N ILE A 451 -2.54 -26.03 -8.13
CA ILE A 451 -2.17 -25.60 -9.49
C ILE A 451 -1.22 -26.62 -10.12
N GLU A 452 -0.18 -27.08 -9.40
CA GLU A 452 0.75 -28.09 -9.89
C GLU A 452 0.07 -29.44 -10.16
N GLU A 453 -0.75 -29.93 -9.22
CA GLU A 453 -1.61 -31.11 -9.44
C GLU A 453 -2.48 -30.97 -10.69
N SER A 454 -3.05 -29.79 -10.93
CA SER A 454 -3.92 -29.52 -12.08
C SER A 454 -3.12 -29.45 -13.38
N GLY A 455 -1.91 -28.89 -13.35
CA GLY A 455 -0.96 -28.92 -14.47
C GLY A 455 -0.52 -30.33 -14.85
N ILE A 456 -0.27 -31.20 -13.87
CA ILE A 456 0.02 -32.63 -14.08
C ILE A 456 -1.18 -33.32 -14.73
N LYS A 457 -2.39 -33.14 -14.20
CA LYS A 457 -3.64 -33.71 -14.77
C LYS A 457 -3.89 -33.22 -16.20
N LEU A 458 -3.70 -31.93 -16.48
CA LEU A 458 -3.81 -31.36 -17.82
C LEU A 458 -2.81 -31.99 -18.79
N LYS A 459 -1.55 -32.15 -18.38
CA LYS A 459 -0.50 -32.74 -19.23
C LYS A 459 -0.72 -34.23 -19.50
N GLN A 460 -1.27 -34.98 -18.53
CA GLN A 460 -1.73 -36.36 -18.74
C GLN A 460 -2.85 -36.43 -19.79
N GLN A 461 -3.84 -35.53 -19.72
CA GLN A 461 -4.93 -35.47 -20.69
C GLN A 461 -4.44 -35.05 -22.09
N GLN A 462 -3.51 -34.10 -22.18
CA GLN A 462 -2.88 -33.72 -23.45
C GLN A 462 -2.17 -34.93 -24.09
N ASN A 463 -1.32 -35.64 -23.34
CA ASN A 463 -0.63 -36.84 -23.84
C ASN A 463 -1.62 -37.91 -24.34
N HIS A 464 -2.75 -38.09 -23.64
CA HIS A 464 -3.79 -39.04 -24.06
C HIS A 464 -4.50 -38.59 -25.36
N CYS A 465 -4.82 -37.30 -25.49
CA CYS A 465 -5.38 -36.74 -26.73
C CYS A 465 -4.40 -36.86 -27.91
N GLU A 466 -3.10 -36.69 -27.68
CA GLU A 466 -2.06 -36.87 -28.69
C GLU A 466 -1.93 -38.34 -29.12
N ALA A 467 -2.00 -39.30 -28.18
CA ALA A 467 -2.01 -40.73 -28.49
C ALA A 467 -3.24 -41.14 -29.32
N VAL A 468 -4.46 -40.76 -28.90
CA VAL A 468 -5.69 -41.03 -29.68
C VAL A 468 -5.64 -40.37 -31.06
N ARG A 469 -4.93 -39.24 -31.21
CA ARG A 469 -4.72 -38.57 -32.50
C ARG A 469 -3.73 -39.33 -33.40
N THR A 470 -2.67 -39.93 -32.86
CA THR A 470 -1.74 -40.76 -33.66
C THR A 470 -2.40 -42.10 -34.06
N GLU A 471 -3.13 -42.74 -33.15
CA GLU A 471 -3.95 -43.94 -33.45
C GLU A 471 -4.98 -43.66 -34.55
N LYS A 472 -5.76 -42.57 -34.43
CA LYS A 472 -6.72 -42.16 -35.47
C LYS A 472 -6.06 -41.92 -36.82
N ASN A 473 -4.85 -41.35 -36.85
CA ASN A 473 -4.10 -41.16 -38.09
C ASN A 473 -3.61 -42.49 -38.69
N LEU A 474 -3.15 -43.43 -37.85
CA LEU A 474 -2.77 -44.77 -38.26
C LEU A 474 -3.97 -45.54 -38.85
N TYR A 475 -5.09 -45.61 -38.13
CA TYR A 475 -6.31 -46.26 -38.64
C TYR A 475 -6.84 -45.59 -39.92
N ARG A 476 -6.72 -44.27 -40.05
CA ARG A 476 -7.06 -43.56 -41.30
C ARG A 476 -6.15 -43.97 -42.45
N LYS A 477 -4.85 -44.17 -42.22
CA LYS A 477 -3.90 -44.66 -43.23
C LYS A 477 -4.27 -46.08 -43.66
N ASN A 478 -4.40 -47.00 -42.71
CA ASN A 478 -4.73 -48.40 -42.97
C ASN A 478 -6.08 -48.55 -43.71
N LEU A 479 -7.06 -47.69 -43.43
CA LEU A 479 -8.35 -47.64 -44.13
C LEU A 479 -8.25 -47.12 -45.58
N ILE A 480 -7.23 -46.32 -45.91
CA ILE A 480 -6.95 -45.92 -47.30
C ILE A 480 -6.25 -47.09 -48.02
N GLU A 481 -5.21 -47.67 -47.42
CA GLU A 481 -4.47 -48.81 -47.99
C GLU A 481 -5.41 -49.99 -48.29
N ALA A 482 -6.28 -50.37 -47.36
CA ALA A 482 -7.29 -51.42 -47.58
C ALA A 482 -8.36 -51.05 -48.64
N LYS A 483 -8.65 -49.76 -48.87
CA LYS A 483 -9.55 -49.33 -49.96
C LYS A 483 -8.87 -49.40 -51.31
N ASP A 484 -7.59 -49.07 -51.38
CA ASP A 484 -6.79 -49.13 -52.59
C ASP A 484 -6.55 -50.60 -53.00
N GLU A 485 -6.29 -51.50 -52.04
CA GLU A 485 -6.29 -52.96 -52.25
C GLU A 485 -7.64 -53.47 -52.78
N ILE A 486 -8.77 -53.03 -52.21
CA ILE A 486 -10.11 -53.39 -52.69
C ILE A 486 -10.37 -52.85 -54.11
N ALA A 487 -9.83 -51.68 -54.47
CA ALA A 487 -9.93 -51.14 -55.82
C ALA A 487 -9.09 -51.95 -56.82
N GLU A 488 -7.85 -52.27 -56.49
CA GLU A 488 -6.96 -53.10 -57.32
C GLU A 488 -7.56 -54.51 -57.53
N MET A 489 -8.10 -55.12 -56.48
CA MET A 489 -8.79 -56.42 -56.56
C MET A 489 -10.07 -56.36 -57.40
N LYS A 490 -10.76 -55.22 -57.48
CA LYS A 490 -11.91 -55.01 -58.38
C LYS A 490 -11.48 -54.89 -59.84
N GLU A 491 -10.36 -54.22 -60.15
CA GLU A 491 -9.84 -54.19 -61.52
C GLU A 491 -9.27 -55.55 -61.95
N LYS A 492 -8.61 -56.29 -61.05
CA LYS A 492 -8.23 -57.69 -61.26
C LYS A 492 -9.46 -58.57 -61.55
N LEU A 493 -10.55 -58.41 -60.78
CA LEU A 493 -11.81 -59.12 -61.00
C LEU A 493 -12.43 -58.79 -62.37
N LYS A 494 -12.51 -57.50 -62.75
CA LYS A 494 -12.97 -57.09 -64.10
C LYS A 494 -12.13 -57.71 -65.22
N THR A 495 -10.81 -57.66 -65.07
CA THR A 495 -9.86 -58.22 -66.06
C THR A 495 -10.05 -59.72 -66.21
N LEU A 496 -10.17 -60.46 -65.10
CA LEU A 496 -10.47 -61.90 -65.10
C LEU A 496 -11.87 -62.21 -65.66
N THR A 497 -12.86 -61.35 -65.39
CA THR A 497 -14.22 -61.50 -65.95
C THR A 497 -14.18 -61.34 -67.47
N HIS A 498 -13.49 -60.33 -67.99
CA HIS A 498 -13.32 -60.13 -69.43
C HIS A 498 -12.53 -61.28 -70.09
N GLN A 499 -11.50 -61.83 -69.43
CA GLN A 499 -10.80 -63.03 -69.90
C GLN A 499 -11.73 -64.27 -69.91
N VAL A 500 -12.58 -64.43 -68.89
CA VAL A 500 -13.58 -65.49 -68.85
C VAL A 500 -14.62 -65.33 -69.96
N ASP A 501 -15.01 -64.10 -70.30
CA ASP A 501 -15.95 -63.83 -71.40
C ASP A 501 -15.30 -64.04 -72.78
N GLN A 502 -14.05 -63.61 -72.98
CA GLN A 502 -13.25 -63.97 -74.18
C GLN A 502 -13.13 -65.49 -74.34
N LEU A 503 -12.89 -66.23 -73.24
CA LEU A 503 -12.81 -67.70 -73.28
C LEU A 503 -14.18 -68.35 -73.55
N LYS A 504 -15.31 -67.74 -73.13
CA LYS A 504 -16.65 -68.19 -73.55
C LYS A 504 -16.86 -67.96 -75.04
N GLU A 505 -16.49 -66.80 -75.57
CA GLU A 505 -16.58 -66.49 -77.00
C GLU A 505 -15.75 -67.51 -77.81
N GLU A 506 -14.49 -67.74 -77.44
CA GLU A 506 -13.63 -68.77 -78.02
C GLU A 506 -14.24 -70.18 -77.96
N ILE A 507 -14.92 -70.54 -76.86
CA ILE A 507 -15.63 -71.82 -76.74
C ILE A 507 -16.81 -71.87 -77.71
N THR A 508 -17.65 -70.83 -77.77
CA THR A 508 -18.79 -70.79 -78.69
C THR A 508 -18.38 -70.80 -80.17
N ASP A 509 -17.26 -70.16 -80.53
CA ASP A 509 -16.70 -70.22 -81.88
C ASP A 509 -16.17 -71.62 -82.21
N LYS A 510 -15.50 -72.29 -81.26
CA LYS A 510 -15.03 -73.68 -81.44
C LYS A 510 -16.20 -74.66 -81.52
N GLU A 511 -17.25 -74.48 -80.72
CA GLU A 511 -18.49 -75.24 -80.81
C GLU A 511 -19.19 -75.03 -82.15
N ALA A 512 -19.31 -73.78 -82.63
CA ALA A 512 -19.89 -73.46 -83.93
C ALA A 512 -19.06 -74.02 -85.10
N ALA A 513 -17.73 -74.02 -85.00
CA ALA A 513 -16.84 -74.66 -85.96
C ALA A 513 -17.03 -76.19 -85.97
N LEU A 514 -17.11 -76.81 -84.79
CA LEU A 514 -17.31 -78.25 -84.62
C LEU A 514 -18.71 -78.70 -85.04
N VAL A 515 -19.73 -77.83 -84.94
CA VAL A 515 -21.05 -78.04 -85.55
C VAL A 515 -20.94 -78.00 -87.08
N LYS A 516 -20.30 -76.98 -87.68
CA LYS A 516 -20.08 -76.91 -89.13
C LYS A 516 -19.29 -78.12 -89.68
N GLU A 517 -18.36 -78.66 -88.90
CA GLU A 517 -17.62 -79.88 -89.25
C GLU A 517 -18.49 -81.15 -89.17
N LYS A 518 -19.32 -81.28 -88.13
CA LYS A 518 -20.36 -82.33 -88.06
C LYS A 518 -21.36 -82.24 -89.21
N GLU A 519 -21.76 -81.04 -89.64
CA GLU A 519 -22.64 -80.83 -90.78
C GLU A 519 -21.99 -81.28 -92.09
N LYS A 520 -20.70 -80.96 -92.32
CA LYS A 520 -19.94 -81.48 -93.46
C LYS A 520 -19.90 -83.01 -93.47
N LEU A 521 -19.50 -83.61 -92.35
CA LEU A 521 -19.45 -85.08 -92.19
C LEU A 521 -20.83 -85.73 -92.41
N TYR A 522 -21.92 -85.08 -91.98
CA TYR A 522 -23.28 -85.54 -92.25
C TYR A 522 -23.66 -85.46 -93.74
N VAL A 523 -23.27 -84.39 -94.44
CA VAL A 523 -23.47 -84.25 -95.90
C VAL A 523 -22.62 -85.26 -96.69
N GLU A 524 -21.40 -85.55 -96.26
CA GLU A 524 -20.55 -86.60 -96.84
C GLU A 524 -21.13 -88.00 -96.60
N LEU A 525 -21.57 -88.30 -95.38
CA LEU A 525 -22.25 -89.56 -95.04
C LEU A 525 -23.54 -89.75 -95.87
N LYS A 526 -24.29 -88.67 -96.09
CA LYS A 526 -25.47 -88.65 -96.97
C LYS A 526 -25.12 -88.93 -98.44
N HIS A 527 -23.99 -88.42 -98.94
CA HIS A 527 -23.48 -88.76 -100.27
C HIS A 527 -23.01 -90.22 -100.38
N ILE A 528 -22.40 -90.77 -99.33
CA ILE A 528 -22.00 -92.18 -99.27
C ILE A 528 -23.23 -93.10 -99.27
N LEU A 529 -24.25 -92.79 -98.49
CA LEU A 529 -25.51 -93.54 -98.46
C LEU A 529 -26.24 -93.49 -99.82
N ALA A 530 -26.21 -92.35 -100.52
CA ALA A 530 -26.78 -92.22 -101.86
C ALA A 530 -26.10 -93.07 -102.95
N ARG A 531 -24.97 -93.73 -102.67
CA ARG A 531 -24.28 -94.65 -103.58
C ARG A 531 -24.68 -96.13 -103.42
N GLN A 532 -25.57 -96.48 -102.48
CA GLN A 532 -26.03 -97.88 -102.34
C GLN A 532 -27.18 -98.20 -103.31
N PRO A 533 -27.13 -99.32 -104.06
CA PRO A 533 -28.19 -99.70 -104.99
C PRO A 533 -29.45 -100.19 -104.25
N GLY A 534 -30.61 -99.71 -104.69
CA GLY A 534 -31.91 -99.93 -104.03
C GLY A 534 -32.46 -101.37 -104.12
N PRO A 535 -33.56 -101.66 -103.38
CA PRO A 535 -34.08 -103.01 -103.16
C PRO A 535 -34.61 -103.73 -104.42
N GLU A 536 -34.78 -103.05 -105.54
CA GLU A 536 -35.20 -103.65 -106.81
C GLU A 536 -34.07 -104.46 -107.47
N ALA A 537 -32.81 -104.02 -107.31
CA ALA A 537 -31.65 -104.78 -107.78
C ALA A 537 -31.53 -106.14 -107.04
N ALA A 538 -31.85 -106.17 -105.74
CA ALA A 538 -31.89 -107.39 -104.95
C ALA A 538 -32.96 -108.38 -105.45
N LYS A 539 -34.14 -107.90 -105.83
CA LYS A 539 -35.25 -108.73 -106.35
C LYS A 539 -34.91 -109.37 -107.69
N GLN A 540 -34.31 -108.63 -108.64
CA GLN A 540 -33.92 -109.18 -109.94
C GLN A 540 -32.88 -110.30 -109.79
N LEU A 541 -31.88 -110.13 -108.90
CA LEU A 541 -30.83 -111.11 -108.65
C LEU A 541 -31.38 -112.41 -108.03
N GLN A 542 -32.44 -112.32 -107.24
CA GLN A 542 -33.16 -113.48 -106.70
C GLN A 542 -33.92 -114.26 -107.79
N LEU A 543 -34.52 -113.58 -108.77
CA LEU A 543 -35.24 -114.19 -109.89
C LEU A 543 -34.30 -115.00 -110.80
N TYR A 544 -33.16 -114.44 -111.17
CA TYR A 544 -32.15 -115.14 -111.97
C TYR A 544 -31.59 -116.40 -111.27
N ARG A 545 -31.38 -116.34 -109.93
CA ARG A 545 -30.98 -117.50 -109.12
C ARG A 545 -32.01 -118.64 -109.12
N HIS A 546 -33.30 -118.35 -109.28
CA HIS A 546 -34.34 -119.37 -109.39
C HIS A 546 -34.31 -120.06 -110.77
N ASN A 547 -34.31 -119.28 -111.85
CA ASN A 547 -34.24 -119.80 -113.23
C ASN A 547 -32.99 -120.66 -113.48
N LEU A 548 -31.85 -120.30 -112.88
CA LEU A 548 -30.62 -121.09 -113.01
C LEU A 548 -30.80 -122.52 -112.46
N ARG A 549 -31.44 -122.67 -111.29
CA ARG A 549 -31.66 -123.98 -110.63
C ARG A 549 -32.55 -124.91 -111.45
N GLU A 550 -33.63 -124.39 -112.04
CA GLU A 550 -34.50 -125.20 -112.90
C GLU A 550 -33.78 -125.67 -114.17
N LYS A 551 -32.96 -124.81 -114.79
CA LYS A 551 -32.12 -125.21 -115.93
C LYS A 551 -31.05 -126.24 -115.56
N THR A 552 -30.48 -126.19 -114.35
CA THR A 552 -29.56 -127.24 -113.86
C THR A 552 -30.26 -128.60 -113.66
N LYS A 553 -31.54 -128.63 -113.25
CA LYS A 553 -32.30 -129.89 -113.19
C LYS A 553 -32.51 -130.49 -114.59
N GLN A 554 -32.95 -129.68 -115.55
CA GLN A 554 -33.18 -130.12 -116.94
C GLN A 554 -31.90 -130.71 -117.55
N LEU A 555 -30.75 -130.08 -117.33
CA LEU A 555 -29.45 -130.59 -117.78
C LEU A 555 -29.09 -131.97 -117.22
N LYS A 556 -29.48 -132.30 -115.98
CA LYS A 556 -29.22 -133.63 -115.41
C LYS A 556 -30.03 -134.74 -116.08
N VAL A 557 -31.27 -134.48 -116.50
CA VAL A 557 -32.13 -135.48 -117.17
C VAL A 557 -31.58 -135.80 -118.56
N LEU A 558 -31.30 -134.77 -119.37
CA LEU A 558 -30.67 -134.97 -120.68
C LEU A 558 -29.28 -135.63 -120.57
N SER A 559 -28.52 -135.38 -119.50
CA SER A 559 -27.24 -136.06 -119.27
C SER A 559 -27.38 -137.56 -118.97
N SER A 560 -28.48 -138.00 -118.35
CA SER A 560 -28.77 -139.44 -118.18
C SER A 560 -29.27 -140.10 -119.47
N GLU A 561 -30.03 -139.38 -120.30
CA GLU A 561 -30.48 -139.86 -121.61
C GLU A 561 -29.30 -140.02 -122.60
N LEU A 562 -28.36 -139.07 -122.59
CA LEU A 562 -27.16 -139.11 -123.45
C LEU A 562 -26.31 -140.36 -123.19
N ASN A 563 -26.04 -140.69 -121.92
CA ASN A 563 -25.27 -141.88 -121.55
C ASN A 563 -25.95 -143.19 -122.00
N MET A 564 -27.29 -143.24 -122.03
CA MET A 564 -28.02 -144.43 -122.50
C MET A 564 -27.80 -144.66 -124.00
N TYR A 565 -27.90 -143.60 -124.82
CA TYR A 565 -27.64 -143.68 -126.26
C TYR A 565 -26.16 -143.93 -126.57
N GLU A 566 -25.23 -143.42 -125.76
CA GLU A 566 -23.80 -143.70 -125.93
C GLU A 566 -23.46 -145.18 -125.65
N SER A 567 -24.14 -145.83 -124.69
CA SER A 567 -24.03 -147.27 -124.47
C SER A 567 -24.54 -148.10 -125.65
N GLN A 568 -25.72 -147.77 -126.20
CA GLN A 568 -26.28 -148.47 -127.37
C GLN A 568 -25.39 -148.32 -128.62
N SER A 569 -24.73 -147.17 -128.78
CA SER A 569 -23.75 -146.92 -129.85
C SER A 569 -22.51 -147.82 -129.75
N GLN A 570 -22.12 -148.25 -128.54
CA GLN A 570 -20.99 -149.16 -128.33
C GLN A 570 -21.33 -150.63 -128.65
N GLU A 571 -22.57 -151.08 -128.38
CA GLU A 571 -23.03 -152.42 -128.79
C GLU A 571 -23.10 -152.54 -130.31
N HIS A 572 -23.70 -151.57 -131.00
CA HIS A 572 -23.77 -151.57 -132.47
C HIS A 572 -22.38 -151.55 -133.14
N LYS A 573 -21.36 -150.94 -132.51
CA LYS A 573 -19.96 -151.04 -132.97
C LYS A 573 -19.41 -152.47 -132.92
N HIS A 574 -19.66 -153.21 -131.83
CA HIS A 574 -19.18 -154.59 -131.69
C HIS A 574 -19.85 -155.55 -132.69
N GLU A 575 -21.14 -155.36 -132.95
CA GLU A 575 -21.89 -156.15 -133.95
C GLU A 575 -21.32 -155.97 -135.37
N ILE A 576 -20.95 -154.74 -135.73
CA ILE A 576 -20.34 -154.41 -137.03
C ILE A 576 -18.95 -155.07 -137.19
N GLU A 577 -18.10 -155.05 -136.16
CA GLU A 577 -16.79 -155.72 -136.22
C GLU A 577 -16.89 -157.25 -136.34
N ARG A 578 -17.92 -157.86 -135.73
CA ARG A 578 -18.18 -159.30 -135.84
C ARG A 578 -18.53 -159.68 -137.28
N LEU A 579 -19.49 -158.97 -137.88
CA LEU A 579 -19.91 -159.19 -139.27
C LEU A 579 -18.77 -158.94 -140.28
N ALA A 580 -17.90 -157.96 -140.02
CA ALA A 580 -16.73 -157.69 -140.86
C ALA A 580 -15.74 -158.86 -140.92
N LYS A 581 -15.52 -159.56 -139.79
CA LYS A 581 -14.65 -160.76 -139.72
C LYS A 581 -15.24 -161.96 -140.47
N GLU A 582 -16.55 -162.16 -140.39
CA GLU A 582 -17.25 -163.22 -141.12
C GLU A 582 -17.17 -163.01 -142.65
N LEU A 583 -17.41 -161.79 -143.12
CA LEU A 583 -17.37 -161.41 -144.54
C LEU A 583 -15.96 -161.60 -145.15
N LEU A 584 -14.90 -161.30 -144.38
CA LEU A 584 -13.51 -161.52 -144.82
C LEU A 584 -13.19 -163.01 -145.08
N ASN A 585 -13.74 -163.92 -144.27
CA ASN A 585 -13.53 -165.36 -144.43
C ASN A 585 -14.26 -165.92 -145.66
N VAL A 586 -15.46 -165.43 -145.98
CA VAL A 586 -16.16 -165.79 -147.22
C VAL A 586 -15.37 -165.33 -148.45
N LYS A 587 -14.82 -164.12 -148.43
CA LYS A 587 -14.03 -163.55 -149.54
C LYS A 587 -12.77 -164.36 -149.84
N LYS A 588 -12.10 -164.92 -148.82
CA LYS A 588 -10.97 -165.85 -149.00
C LYS A 588 -11.38 -167.16 -149.69
N LYS A 589 -12.52 -167.75 -149.33
CA LYS A 589 -13.01 -169.00 -149.97
C LYS A 589 -13.35 -168.79 -151.45
N TYR A 590 -14.01 -167.68 -151.80
CA TYR A 590 -14.41 -167.39 -153.19
C TYR A 590 -13.22 -167.17 -154.15
N LEU A 591 -12.17 -166.47 -153.70
CA LEU A 591 -11.00 -166.17 -154.54
C LEU A 591 -10.11 -167.40 -154.84
N ALA A 592 -10.14 -168.43 -153.99
CA ALA A 592 -9.45 -169.69 -154.24
C ALA A 592 -10.12 -170.49 -155.38
N GLN A 593 -11.45 -170.51 -155.43
CA GLN A 593 -12.24 -171.19 -156.46
C GLN A 593 -11.92 -170.62 -157.86
N LYS A 594 -12.06 -169.30 -158.01
CA LYS A 594 -12.11 -168.62 -159.31
C LYS A 594 -10.77 -168.58 -160.07
N ARG A 595 -9.64 -168.86 -159.40
CA ARG A 595 -8.30 -168.88 -160.03
C ARG A 595 -7.95 -170.18 -160.74
N LYS A 596 -8.60 -171.31 -160.45
CA LYS A 596 -8.30 -172.59 -161.13
C LYS A 596 -9.09 -172.83 -162.41
N GLU A 597 -10.20 -172.11 -162.63
CA GLU A 597 -11.09 -172.36 -163.78
C GLU A 597 -10.65 -171.67 -165.09
N GLN A 598 -9.86 -170.58 -165.03
CA GLN A 598 -9.64 -169.71 -166.19
C GLN A 598 -8.42 -170.01 -167.07
N GLN A 599 -7.49 -170.89 -166.68
CA GLN A 599 -6.29 -171.22 -167.49
C GLN A 599 -6.37 -172.57 -168.22
N ALA A 600 -7.54 -173.22 -168.24
CA ALA A 600 -7.74 -174.51 -168.90
C ALA A 600 -8.10 -174.43 -170.41
N LYS A 601 -8.21 -173.23 -171.00
CA LYS A 601 -8.67 -173.06 -172.41
C LYS A 601 -7.76 -172.17 -173.26
N TYR A 602 -6.75 -172.84 -173.84
CA TYR A 602 -6.37 -172.81 -175.26
C TYR A 602 -6.15 -171.47 -175.99
N GLY A 603 -4.98 -171.37 -176.65
CA GLY A 603 -4.69 -170.36 -177.67
C GLY A 603 -5.02 -170.79 -179.11
N LYS A 604 -4.46 -170.04 -180.08
CA LYS A 604 -4.90 -169.86 -181.50
C LYS A 604 -6.13 -168.95 -181.57
N ARG A 605 -6.19 -167.91 -182.42
CA ARG A 605 -5.36 -167.52 -183.59
C ARG A 605 -5.26 -165.97 -183.59
N THR A 606 -4.08 -165.34 -183.55
CA THR A 606 -3.24 -164.92 -184.71
C THR A 606 -4.05 -164.11 -185.74
N VAL A 607 -3.74 -162.84 -186.04
CA VAL A 607 -2.74 -162.31 -187.03
C VAL A 607 -2.82 -160.76 -186.91
N LEU A 608 -1.80 -159.89 -186.98
CA LEU A 608 -0.32 -159.96 -187.13
C LEU A 608 0.34 -158.65 -186.56
N SER A 609 1.66 -158.66 -186.30
CA SER A 609 2.74 -157.63 -186.49
C SER A 609 2.47 -156.10 -186.52
N THR A 610 3.37 -155.17 -186.14
CA THR A 610 4.78 -155.12 -185.60
C THR A 610 5.07 -153.66 -185.15
N GLN A 611 6.20 -153.19 -184.58
CA GLN A 611 7.61 -153.64 -184.42
C GLN A 611 8.30 -152.77 -183.32
N PHE A 612 9.35 -153.29 -182.65
CA PHE A 612 10.36 -152.56 -181.83
C PHE A 612 9.85 -151.69 -180.64
N SER A 613 10.61 -151.40 -179.58
CA SER A 613 12.00 -151.72 -179.19
C SER A 613 12.02 -152.30 -177.77
N ALA A 614 13.03 -153.06 -177.33
CA ALA A 614 14.13 -153.72 -178.05
C ALA A 614 14.59 -154.95 -177.24
#